data_AF-J9DX20-F1
#
_entry.id   AF-J9DX20-F1
#
_cell.length_a   1.000
_cell.length_b   1.000
_cell.length_c   1.000
_cell.angle_alpha   90.00
_cell.angle_beta   90.00
_cell.angle_gamma   90.00
#
_symmetry.space_group_name_H-M   'P 1'
#
loop_
_entity.id
_entity.type
_entity.pdbx_description
1 polymer ?
#
loop_
_entity_poly.entity_id
_entity_poly.type
_entity_poly.pdbx_seq_one_letter_code
_entity_poly.pdbx_strand_id
1 'polypeptide(L)'
;MKDDDAIAFKERFHGYVFVDDKGGESIGIVELAPNPKVPHDKLEDAKERDFKCGTIEADHEYKKFLSERENLQKPDPIPMEQLIKEIDEKEKMLESDVFDFILL
;
A
#
# COMPACT_ATOMS: atom_id res chain seq x y z
N MET A 1 -3.99 30.14 6.06
CA MET A 1 -4.24 29.65 7.43
C MET A 1 -3.51 30.59 8.37
N LYS A 2 -4.12 31.05 9.47
CA LYS A 2 -3.38 31.83 10.47
C LYS A 2 -2.59 30.84 11.32
N ASP A 3 -1.35 31.16 11.66
CA ASP A 3 -0.47 30.22 12.38
C ASP A 3 -1.04 29.83 13.76
N ASP A 4 -1.76 30.76 14.41
CA ASP A 4 -2.44 30.52 15.69
C ASP A 4 -3.51 29.42 15.59
N ASP A 5 -4.23 29.33 14.47
CA ASP A 5 -5.25 28.30 14.25
C ASP A 5 -4.62 26.91 14.12
N ALA A 6 -3.43 26.85 13.50
CA ALA A 6 -2.67 25.60 13.33
C ALA A 6 -2.16 25.06 14.68
N ILE A 7 -1.68 25.96 15.54
CA ILE A 7 -1.17 25.61 16.87
C ILE A 7 -2.31 25.10 17.74
N ALA A 8 -3.42 25.84 17.82
CA ALA A 8 -4.59 25.43 18.61
C ALA A 8 -5.15 24.07 18.15
N PHE A 9 -5.13 23.80 16.84
CA PHE A 9 -5.52 22.52 16.29
C PHE A 9 -4.59 21.38 16.73
N LYS A 10 -3.27 21.58 16.63
CA LYS A 10 -2.28 20.59 17.06
C LYS A 10 -2.43 20.26 18.55
N GLU A 11 -2.53 21.27 19.41
CA GLU A 11 -2.68 21.08 20.86
C GLU A 11 -3.93 20.28 21.23
N ARG A 12 -5.00 20.44 20.45
CA ARG A 12 -6.27 19.78 20.72
C ARG A 12 -6.30 18.32 20.24
N PHE A 13 -5.70 18.03 19.09
CA PHE A 13 -5.92 16.76 18.39
C PHE A 13 -4.69 15.84 18.31
N HIS A 14 -3.48 16.34 18.58
CA HIS A 14 -2.31 15.49 18.68
C HIS A 14 -2.43 14.59 19.92
N GLY A 15 -2.43 13.27 19.73
CA GLY A 15 -2.65 12.27 20.78
C GLY A 15 -4.12 11.97 21.07
N TYR A 16 -5.07 12.57 20.34
CA TYR A 16 -6.50 12.32 20.57
C TYR A 16 -6.90 10.90 20.16
N VAL A 17 -7.66 10.19 21.00
CA VAL A 17 -8.14 8.84 20.70
C VAL A 17 -9.49 8.92 19.97
N PHE A 18 -9.50 8.47 18.73
CA PHE A 18 -10.69 8.28 17.92
C PHE A 18 -11.21 6.86 18.12
N VAL A 19 -12.53 6.73 18.28
CA VAL A 19 -13.21 5.45 18.45
C VAL A 19 -14.11 5.21 17.24
N ASP A 20 -13.96 4.07 16.59
CA ASP A 20 -14.81 3.67 15.46
C ASP A 20 -16.16 3.08 15.92
N ASP A 21 -17.01 2.72 14.96
CA ASP A 21 -18.34 2.15 15.20
C ASP A 21 -18.31 0.77 15.86
N LYS A 22 -17.15 0.08 15.82
CA LYS A 22 -16.91 -1.22 16.45
C LYS A 22 -16.20 -1.10 17.80
N GLY A 23 -15.91 0.13 18.26
CA GLY A 23 -15.20 0.40 19.50
C GLY A 23 -13.68 0.30 19.40
N GLY A 24 -13.12 0.24 18.18
CA GLY A 24 -11.68 0.27 17.94
C GLY A 24 -11.10 1.66 18.21
N GLU A 25 -10.01 1.71 18.98
CA GLU A 25 -9.32 2.95 19.35
C GLU A 25 -8.13 3.24 18.44
N SER A 26 -7.98 4.49 17.98
CA SER A 26 -6.86 4.97 17.17
C SER A 26 -6.36 6.32 17.65
N ILE A 27 -5.05 6.48 17.81
CA ILE A 27 -4.45 7.73 18.29
C ILE A 27 -4.13 8.63 17.09
N GLY A 28 -4.69 9.84 17.09
CA GLY A 28 -4.40 10.86 16.09
C GLY A 28 -3.02 11.47 16.28
N ILE A 29 -2.32 11.70 15.18
CA ILE A 29 -1.06 12.46 15.15
C ILE A 29 -1.30 13.69 14.29
N VAL A 30 -0.95 14.86 14.83
CA VAL A 30 -0.95 16.12 14.07
C VAL A 30 0.49 16.57 13.84
N GLU A 31 0.87 16.62 12.56
CA GLU A 31 2.14 17.11 12.05
C GLU A 31 1.93 17.91 10.76
N LEU A 32 2.96 18.63 10.31
CA LEU A 32 2.92 19.30 9.00
C LEU A 32 2.99 18.25 7.90
N ALA A 33 2.17 18.41 6.88
CA ALA A 33 2.21 17.54 5.71
C ALA A 33 3.61 17.58 5.05
N PRO A 34 4.10 16.46 4.48
CA PRO A 34 5.38 16.43 3.77
C PRO A 34 5.46 17.46 2.63
N ASN A 35 4.31 17.76 2.01
CA ASN A 35 4.13 18.87 1.08
C ASN A 35 3.00 19.79 1.58
N PRO A 36 3.32 20.97 2.15
CA PRO A 36 2.32 21.89 2.69
C PRO A 36 1.62 22.74 1.61
N LYS A 37 1.95 22.54 0.32
CA LYS A 37 1.29 23.26 -0.78
C LYS A 37 -0.14 22.76 -0.92
N VAL A 38 -1.09 23.65 -0.72
CA VAL A 38 -2.50 23.40 -1.04
C VAL A 38 -2.62 23.29 -2.56
N PRO A 39 -3.18 22.20 -3.12
CA PRO A 39 -3.49 22.12 -4.54
C PRO A 39 -4.35 23.31 -4.95
N HIS A 40 -4.16 23.84 -6.16
CA HIS A 40 -4.92 25.00 -6.60
C HIS A 40 -6.43 24.72 -6.56
N ASP A 41 -7.18 25.61 -5.89
CA ASP A 41 -8.63 25.47 -5.65
C ASP A 41 -9.47 25.41 -6.94
N LYS A 42 -8.91 25.90 -8.05
CA LYS A 42 -9.58 25.91 -9.34
C LYS A 42 -8.95 24.91 -10.28
N LEU A 43 -9.79 24.12 -10.94
CA LEU A 43 -9.41 23.14 -11.96
C LEU A 43 -8.60 23.78 -13.11
N GLU A 44 -8.82 25.07 -13.35
CA GLU A 44 -8.14 25.91 -14.35
C GLU A 44 -6.71 26.31 -13.94
N ASP A 45 -6.43 26.42 -12.63
CA ASP A 45 -5.12 26.79 -12.08
C ASP A 45 -4.29 25.55 -11.68
N ALA A 46 -4.93 24.38 -11.57
CA ALA A 46 -4.26 23.10 -11.35
C ALA A 46 -3.56 22.66 -12.65
N LYS A 47 -2.24 22.88 -12.71
CA LYS A 47 -1.38 22.40 -13.80
C LYS A 47 -1.67 20.93 -14.12
N GLU A 48 -2.05 20.69 -15.37
CA GLU A 48 -2.29 19.41 -16.04
C GLU A 48 -3.06 18.37 -15.19
N ARG A 49 -4.33 18.13 -15.57
CA ARG A 49 -5.07 16.95 -15.10
C ARG A 49 -4.16 15.73 -15.23
N ASP A 50 -3.96 15.00 -14.13
CA ASP A 50 -3.22 13.74 -14.14
C ASP A 50 -3.76 12.89 -15.28
N PHE A 51 -2.91 12.59 -16.26
CA PHE A 51 -3.26 11.81 -17.44
C PHE A 51 -3.67 10.38 -17.09
N LYS A 52 -3.37 9.92 -15.87
CA LYS A 52 -3.80 8.64 -15.29
C LYS A 52 -5.10 8.75 -14.48
N CYS A 53 -5.65 9.95 -14.29
CA CYS A 53 -6.93 10.11 -13.61
C CYS A 53 -8.04 9.43 -14.40
N GLY A 54 -8.79 8.53 -13.76
CA GLY A 54 -9.90 7.81 -14.39
C GLY A 54 -9.47 6.73 -15.38
N THR A 55 -8.19 6.35 -15.43
CA THR A 55 -7.71 5.30 -16.35
C THR A 55 -7.64 3.91 -15.71
N ILE A 56 -8.06 3.75 -14.44
CA ILE A 56 -7.98 2.47 -13.71
C ILE A 56 -8.76 1.36 -14.44
N GLU A 57 -9.91 1.66 -15.02
CA GLU A 57 -10.72 0.72 -15.80
C GLU A 57 -10.03 0.23 -17.08
N ALA A 58 -9.02 0.98 -17.57
CA ALA A 58 -8.22 0.60 -18.73
C ALA A 58 -6.96 -0.20 -18.35
N ASP A 59 -6.55 -0.13 -17.08
CA ASP A 59 -5.32 -0.75 -16.56
C ASP A 59 -5.37 -2.28 -16.69
N HIS A 60 -4.26 -2.87 -17.13
CA HIS A 60 -4.17 -4.30 -17.38
C HIS A 60 -4.22 -5.12 -16.09
N GLU A 61 -3.52 -4.68 -15.04
CA GLU A 61 -3.46 -5.38 -13.78
C GLU A 61 -4.81 -5.33 -13.06
N TYR A 62 -5.50 -4.19 -13.14
CA TYR A 62 -6.85 -4.05 -12.60
C TYR A 62 -7.85 -5.02 -13.26
N LYS A 63 -7.81 -5.15 -14.59
CA LYS A 63 -8.65 -6.11 -15.33
C LYS A 63 -8.33 -7.55 -14.97
N LYS A 64 -7.04 -7.89 -14.85
CA LYS A 64 -6.59 -9.22 -14.44
C LYS A 64 -7.11 -9.56 -13.05
N PHE A 65 -6.95 -8.65 -12.08
CA PHE A 65 -7.50 -8.79 -10.74
C PHE A 65 -9.02 -9.04 -10.74
N LEU A 66 -9.79 -8.26 -11.51
CA LEU A 66 -11.24 -8.49 -11.62
C LEU A 66 -11.55 -9.87 -12.20
N SER A 67 -10.82 -10.29 -13.23
CA SER A 67 -11.01 -11.61 -13.84
C SER A 67 -10.67 -12.76 -12.88
N GLU A 68 -9.62 -12.62 -12.06
CA GLU A 68 -9.25 -13.58 -11.01
C GLU A 68 -10.28 -13.60 -9.88
N ARG A 69 -10.82 -12.43 -9.53
CA ARG A 69 -11.85 -12.29 -8.51
C ARG A 69 -13.18 -12.92 -8.95
N GLU A 70 -13.58 -12.75 -10.21
CA GLU A 70 -14.81 -13.35 -10.76
C GLU A 70 -14.63 -14.85 -11.00
N ASN A 71 -13.45 -15.25 -11.47
CA ASN A 71 -13.06 -16.65 -11.60
C ASN A 71 -12.30 -17.08 -10.34
N LEU A 72 -13.00 -17.12 -9.21
CA LEU A 72 -12.57 -17.76 -7.96
C LEU A 72 -12.39 -19.29 -8.17
N GLN A 73 -11.56 -19.70 -9.14
CA GLN A 73 -10.76 -20.90 -8.98
C GLN A 73 -9.84 -20.56 -7.81
N LYS A 74 -10.32 -20.76 -6.58
CA LYS A 74 -9.39 -20.97 -5.47
C LYS A 74 -8.51 -22.12 -5.95
N PRO A 75 -7.21 -21.89 -6.20
CA PRO A 75 -6.32 -23.02 -6.33
C PRO A 75 -6.55 -23.84 -5.06
N ASP A 76 -6.67 -25.15 -5.20
CA ASP A 76 -6.75 -26.00 -4.01
C ASP A 76 -5.61 -25.58 -3.07
N PRO A 77 -5.90 -25.34 -1.78
CA PRO A 77 -4.89 -24.87 -0.85
C PRO A 77 -3.74 -25.86 -0.90
N ILE A 78 -2.56 -25.37 -1.29
CA ILE A 78 -1.36 -26.20 -1.37
C ILE A 78 -1.08 -26.69 0.07
N PRO A 79 -1.05 -28.02 0.30
CA PRO A 79 -0.66 -28.59 1.58
C PRO A 79 0.66 -27.99 2.07
N MET A 80 0.76 -27.69 3.37
CA MET A 80 1.96 -27.07 3.94
C MET A 80 3.21 -27.91 3.68
N GLU A 81 3.08 -29.22 3.62
CA GLU A 81 4.16 -30.16 3.35
C GLU A 81 4.77 -29.96 1.95
N GLN A 82 3.95 -29.62 0.94
CA GLN A 82 4.44 -29.36 -0.40
C GLN A 82 5.21 -28.03 -0.46
N LEU A 83 4.71 -27.00 0.23
CA LEU A 83 5.39 -25.70 0.32
C LEU A 83 6.76 -25.81 1.01
N ILE A 84 6.83 -26.56 2.12
CA ILE A 84 8.09 -26.81 2.84
C ILE A 84 9.10 -27.50 1.92
N LYS A 85 8.66 -28.53 1.20
CA LYS A 85 9.51 -29.27 0.27
C LYS A 85 10.06 -28.38 -0.85
N GLU A 86 9.25 -27.50 -1.44
CA GLU A 86 9.70 -26.57 -2.48
C GLU A 86 10.71 -25.55 -1.95
N ILE A 87 10.57 -25.10 -0.70
CA ILE A 87 11.54 -24.21 -0.04
C ILE A 87 12.87 -24.94 0.15
N ASP A 88 12.84 -26.14 0.72
CA ASP A 88 14.05 -26.95 0.95
C ASP A 88 14.80 -27.25 -0.36
N GLU A 89 14.08 -27.58 -1.43
CA GLU A 89 14.67 -27.83 -2.76
C GLU A 89 15.28 -26.56 -3.37
N LYS A 90 14.62 -25.39 -3.23
CA LYS A 90 15.17 -24.12 -3.68
C LYS A 90 16.41 -23.70 -2.92
N GLU A 91 16.42 -23.87 -1.59
CA GLU A 91 17.59 -23.58 -0.77
C GLU A 91 18.76 -24.49 -1.16
N LYS A 92 18.51 -25.78 -1.38
CA LYS A 92 19.54 -26.72 -1.84
C LYS A 92 20.08 -26.39 -3.23
N MET A 93 19.21 -25.95 -4.15
CA MET A 93 19.65 -25.50 -5.47
C MET A 93 20.48 -24.21 -5.40
N LEU A 94 20.08 -23.27 -4.55
CA LEU A 94 20.87 -22.07 -4.27
C LEU A 94 22.23 -22.42 -3.67
N GLU A 95 22.27 -23.36 -2.72
CA GLU A 95 23.54 -23.84 -2.16
C GLU A 95 24.43 -24.50 -3.22
N SER A 96 23.87 -25.31 -4.12
CA SER A 96 24.65 -25.90 -5.21
C SER A 96 25.13 -24.85 -6.21
N ASP A 97 24.27 -23.89 -6.58
CA ASP A 97 24.62 -22.82 -7.52
C ASP A 97 25.71 -21.90 -6.94
N VAL A 98 25.62 -21.59 -5.64
CA VAL A 98 26.64 -20.83 -4.92
C VAL A 98 27.94 -21.63 -4.80
N PHE A 99 27.86 -22.93 -4.53
CA PHE A 99 29.03 -23.80 -4.47
C PHE A 99 29.75 -23.89 -5.83
N ASP A 100 28.99 -24.10 -6.91
CA ASP A 100 29.50 -24.15 -8.28
C ASP A 100 30.11 -22.80 -8.72
N PHE A 101 29.54 -21.67 -8.28
CA PHE A 101 30.09 -20.34 -8.51
C PHE A 101 31.42 -20.09 -7.76
N ILE A 102 31.57 -20.62 -6.55
CA ILE A 102 32.79 -20.46 -5.74
C ILE A 102 33.92 -21.40 -6.21
N LEU A 103 33.59 -22.53 -6.83
CA LEU A 103 34.57 -23.52 -7.30
C LEU A 103 35.17 -23.22 -8.69
N LEU A 104 34.72 -22.15 -9.36
CA LEU A 104 35.21 -21.67 -10.66
C LEU A 104 36.26 -20.56 -10.50
#